data_AF-A0A837JAH5-F1
#
_entry.id   AF-A0A837JAH5-F1
#
_cell.length_a   1.000
_cell.length_b   1.000
_cell.length_c   1.000
_cell.angle_alpha   90.00
_cell.angle_beta   90.00
_cell.angle_gamma   90.00
#
_symmetry.space_group_name_H-M   'P 1'
#
loop_
_entity.id
_entity.type
_entity.pdbx_description
1 polymer ?
#
loop_
_entity_poly.entity_id
_entity_poly.type
_entity_poly.pdbx_seq_one_letter_code
_entity_poly.pdbx_strand_id
1 'polypeptide(L)'
;MYPLVFIFLMNLLYPDNKVFKYSLPLVVVGLAIAIYHNLLILKIIPETLSPCIQGVPCSVDYLNWFGFITIPLLSFLSYTAILILLILFKRKSIDAK
;
A
#
# COMPACT_ATOMS: atom_id res chain seq x y z
N MET A 1 5.18 -1.63 2.13
CA MET A 1 4.55 -2.22 3.33
C MET A 1 5.56 -2.39 4.45
N TYR A 2 6.79 -2.84 4.14
CA TYR A 2 7.85 -3.08 5.12
C TYR A 2 8.03 -2.00 6.22
N PRO A 3 8.06 -0.68 5.92
CA PRO A 3 8.28 0.32 6.97
C PRO A 3 7.10 0.43 7.95
N LEU A 4 5.87 0.15 7.50
CA LEU A 4 4.68 0.21 8.36
C LEU A 4 4.70 -0.85 9.45
N VAL A 5 5.29 -2.02 9.18
CA VAL A 5 5.37 -3.12 10.16
C VAL A 5 6.09 -2.66 11.42
N PHE A 6 7.20 -1.95 11.27
CA PHE A 6 7.96 -1.41 12.40
C PHE A 6 7.19 -0.34 13.16
N ILE A 7 6.50 0.56 12.46
CA ILE A 7 5.70 1.63 13.11
C ILE A 7 4.57 1.04 13.93
N PHE A 8 3.83 0.07 13.38
CA PHE A 8 2.74 -0.58 14.10
C PHE A 8 3.22 -1.47 15.24
N LEU A 9 4.34 -2.17 15.05
CA LEU A 9 4.97 -2.94 16.13
C LEU A 9 5.39 -2.03 17.29
N MET A 10 5.98 -0.88 16.99
CA MET A 10 6.39 0.06 18.04
C MET A 10 5.19 0.64 18.78
N ASN A 11 4.09 0.93 18.07
CA ASN A 11 2.84 1.35 18.70
C ASN A 11 2.22 0.27 19.59
N LEU A 12 2.43 -1.01 19.26
CA LEU A 12 1.92 -2.13 20.05
C LEU A 12 2.67 -2.25 21.39
N LEU A 13 3.98 -2.00 21.40
CA LEU A 13 4.80 -2.01 22.62
C LEU A 13 4.67 -0.71 23.43
N TYR A 14 4.57 0.42 22.74
CA TYR A 14 4.49 1.76 23.32
C TYR A 14 3.35 2.53 22.64
N PRO A 15 2.12 2.47 23.19
CA PRO A 15 0.96 3.09 22.57
C PRO A 15 1.13 4.61 22.49
N ASP A 16 1.26 5.13 21.27
CA ASP A 16 1.39 6.56 20.97
C ASP A 16 0.20 7.05 20.13
N ASN A 17 -0.47 8.09 20.62
CA ASN A 17 -1.59 8.75 19.93
C ASN A 17 -1.17 9.44 18.61
N LYS A 18 0.13 9.61 18.36
CA LYS A 18 0.67 10.24 17.15
C LYS A 18 0.91 9.27 15.99
N VAL A 19 0.74 7.96 16.19
CA VAL A 19 0.98 6.94 15.16
C VAL A 19 0.18 7.17 13.88
N PHE A 20 -1.02 7.74 13.98
CA PHE A 20 -1.79 8.15 12.81
C PHE A 20 -1.02 9.12 11.90
N LYS A 21 -0.27 10.08 12.45
CA LYS A 21 0.49 11.07 11.66
C LYS A 21 1.66 10.45 10.91
N TYR A 22 2.31 9.44 11.49
CA TYR A 22 3.47 8.78 10.88
C TYR A 22 3.08 7.73 9.87
N SER A 23 2.01 6.97 10.13
CA SER A 23 1.54 5.90 9.25
C SER A 23 0.79 6.42 8.02
N LEU A 24 -0.02 7.47 8.14
CA LEU A 24 -0.82 8.02 7.04
C LEU A 24 -0.01 8.34 5.77
N PRO A 25 1.08 9.14 5.81
CA PRO A 25 1.84 9.45 4.59
C PRO A 25 2.44 8.20 3.95
N LEU A 26 2.89 7.24 4.76
CA LEU A 26 3.43 5.97 4.27
C LEU A 26 2.37 5.11 3.58
N VAL A 27 1.15 5.04 4.14
CA VAL A 27 0.03 4.33 3.50
C VAL A 27 -0.34 5.00 2.18
N VAL A 28 -0.44 6.33 2.16
CA VAL A 28 -0.80 7.09 0.95
C VAL A 28 0.22 6.90 -0.16
N VAL A 29 1.52 6.99 0.16
CA VAL A 29 2.60 6.73 -0.82
C VAL A 29 2.54 5.29 -1.32
N GLY A 30 2.36 4.32 -0.41
CA GLY A 30 2.23 2.91 -0.78
C GLY A 30 1.02 2.63 -1.69
N LEU A 31 -0.11 3.30 -1.43
CA LEU A 31 -1.33 3.19 -2.22
C LEU A 31 -1.15 3.80 -3.61
N ALA A 32 -0.49 4.97 -3.72
CA ALA A 32 -0.16 5.58 -5.00
C ALA A 32 0.74 4.67 -5.86
N ILE A 33 1.76 4.05 -5.25
CA ILE A 33 2.63 3.10 -5.94
C ILE A 33 1.86 1.85 -6.40
N ALA A 34 0.93 1.35 -5.58
CA ALA A 34 0.10 0.20 -5.95
C ALA A 34 -0.85 0.51 -7.12
N ILE A 35 -1.45 1.71 -7.13
CA ILE A 35 -2.25 2.20 -8.27
C ILE A 35 -1.39 2.25 -9.53
N TYR A 36 -0.18 2.85 -9.44
CA TYR A 36 0.73 2.95 -10.58
C TYR A 36 1.05 1.59 -11.20
N HIS A 37 1.38 0.58 -10.38
CA HIS A 37 1.65 -0.76 -10.87
C HIS A 37 0.42 -1.44 -11.47
N ASN A 38 -0.78 -1.18 -10.92
CA ASN A 38 -2.02 -1.69 -11.50
C ASN A 38 -2.29 -1.07 -12.88
N LEU A 39 -2.05 0.24 -13.04
CA LEU A 39 -2.17 0.94 -14.33
C LEU A 39 -1.16 0.43 -15.38
N LEU A 40 0.05 0.08 -14.95
CA LEU A 40 1.06 -0.57 -15.81
C LEU A 40 0.59 -1.94 -16.29
N ILE A 41 0.06 -2.78 -15.38
CA ILE A 41 -0.45 -4.12 -15.73
C ILE A 41 -1.64 -4.03 -16.71
N LEU A 42 -2.49 -3.01 -16.55
CA LEU A 42 -3.64 -2.74 -17.42
C LEU A 42 -3.24 -2.15 -18.78
N LYS A 43 -1.94 -1.93 -19.03
CA LYS A 43 -1.37 -1.33 -20.26
C LYS A 43 -1.93 0.06 -20.60
N ILE A 44 -2.48 0.76 -19.60
CA ILE A 44 -2.93 2.15 -19.73
C ILE A 44 -1.71 3.08 -19.83
N ILE A 45 -0.64 2.75 -19.11
CA ILE A 45 0.64 3.45 -19.17
C ILE A 45 1.59 2.63 -20.03
N PRO A 46 2.17 3.20 -21.11
CA PRO A 46 3.12 2.49 -21.94
C PRO A 46 4.39 2.18 -21.14
N GLU A 47 4.92 0.98 -21.37
CA GLU A 47 6.07 0.42 -20.65
C GLU A 47 7.35 1.23 -20.86
N THR A 48 7.39 2.06 -21.90
CA THR A 48 8.44 3.03 -22.22
C THR A 48 8.57 4.17 -21.20
N LEU A 49 7.51 4.46 -20.44
CA LEU A 49 7.53 5.43 -19.34
C LEU A 49 7.95 4.78 -18.02
N SER A 50 8.08 3.45 -17.98
CA SER A 50 8.48 2.76 -16.76
C SER A 50 10.00 2.88 -16.54
N PRO A 51 10.47 3.17 -15.32
CA PRO A 51 11.90 3.28 -15.00
C PRO A 51 12.62 1.92 -14.97
N CYS A 52 11.97 0.84 -15.41
CA CYS A 52 12.46 -0.53 -15.30
C CYS A 52 13.32 -0.88 -16.54
N ILE A 53 14.47 -0.21 -16.65
CA ILE A 53 15.40 -0.31 -17.80
C ILE A 53 16.46 -1.39 -17.56
N GLN A 54 16.71 -1.76 -16.30
CA GLN A 54 17.66 -2.81 -15.90
C GLN A 54 17.02 -3.75 -14.87
N GLY A 55 16.98 -5.04 -15.18
CA GLY A 55 16.43 -6.08 -14.31
C GLY A 55 15.14 -6.71 -14.83
N VAL A 56 14.30 -7.17 -13.90
CA VAL A 56 13.02 -7.83 -14.22
C VAL A 56 11.98 -6.81 -14.70
N PRO A 57 11.22 -7.10 -15.78
CA PRO A 57 10.28 -6.11 -16.32
C PRO A 57 9.13 -5.87 -15.33
N CYS A 58 8.71 -4.61 -15.20
CA CYS A 58 7.64 -4.22 -14.28
C CYS A 58 6.23 -4.59 -14.75
N SER A 59 6.10 -5.14 -15.97
CA SER A 59 4.84 -5.60 -16.57
C SER A 59 4.65 -7.12 -16.54
N VAL A 60 5.58 -7.87 -15.96
CA VAL A 60 5.45 -9.32 -15.91
C VAL A 60 4.49 -9.76 -14.81
N ASP A 61 3.47 -10.50 -15.21
CA ASP A 61 2.53 -11.14 -14.31
C ASP A 61 3.13 -12.45 -13.75
N TYR A 62 3.92 -12.33 -12.68
CA TYR A 62 4.53 -13.48 -11.99
C TYR A 62 3.52 -14.41 -11.29
N LEU A 63 2.40 -13.85 -10.84
CA LEU A 63 1.31 -14.57 -10.18
C LEU A 63 0.03 -14.25 -10.94
N ASN A 64 -0.48 -15.24 -11.67
CA ASN A 64 -1.76 -15.15 -12.34
C ASN A 64 -2.62 -16.37 -12.01
N TRP A 65 -2.87 -16.57 -10.71
CA TRP A 65 -3.54 -17.78 -10.22
C TRP A 65 -4.98 -17.91 -10.76
N PHE A 66 -5.65 -16.78 -11.04
CA PHE A 66 -7.04 -16.74 -11.50
C PHE A 66 -7.28 -15.86 -12.74
N GLY A 67 -6.24 -15.38 -13.44
CA GLY A 67 -6.40 -14.40 -14.53
C GLY A 67 -6.58 -12.95 -14.06
N PHE A 68 -6.90 -12.73 -12.78
CA PHE A 68 -7.20 -11.41 -12.19
C PHE A 68 -6.43 -11.10 -10.90
N ILE A 69 -5.92 -12.11 -10.21
CA ILE A 69 -5.22 -11.99 -8.92
C ILE A 69 -3.75 -11.73 -9.20
N THR A 70 -3.42 -10.45 -9.40
CA THR A 70 -2.04 -9.98 -9.63
C THR A 70 -1.46 -9.38 -8.35
N ILE A 71 -0.12 -9.41 -8.22
CA ILE A 71 0.57 -8.81 -7.06
C ILE A 71 0.19 -7.33 -6.85
N PRO A 72 0.11 -6.48 -7.90
CA PRO A 72 -0.31 -5.10 -7.74
C PRO A 72 -1.72 -4.95 -7.15
N LEU A 73 -2.66 -5.82 -7.56
CA LEU A 73 -4.04 -5.79 -7.05
C LEU A 73 -4.08 -6.14 -5.55
N LEU A 74 -3.35 -7.17 -5.13
CA LEU A 74 -3.27 -7.55 -3.71
C LEU A 74 -2.65 -6.45 -2.87
N SER A 75 -1.59 -5.82 -3.37
CA SER A 75 -0.95 -4.68 -2.73
C SER A 75 -1.92 -3.52 -2.56
N PHE A 76 -2.68 -3.19 -3.60
CA PHE A 76 -3.69 -2.13 -3.56
C PHE A 76 -4.78 -2.40 -2.51
N LEU A 77 -5.35 -3.61 -2.49
CA LEU A 77 -6.34 -4.02 -1.50
C LEU A 77 -5.80 -3.94 -0.08
N SER A 78 -4.56 -4.39 0.14
CA SER A 78 -3.93 -4.37 1.46
C SER A 78 -3.69 -2.93 1.97
N TYR A 79 -3.16 -2.03 1.15
CA TYR A 79 -3.01 -0.61 1.56
C TYR A 79 -4.36 0.08 1.79
N THR A 80 -5.36 -0.25 0.98
CA THR A 80 -6.72 0.30 1.14
C THR A 80 -7.34 -0.17 2.45
N ALA A 81 -7.20 -1.46 2.79
CA ALA A 81 -7.65 -2.01 4.06
C ALA A 81 -6.93 -1.34 5.24
N ILE A 82 -5.60 -1.20 5.18
CA ILE A 82 -4.83 -0.50 6.23
C ILE A 82 -5.31 0.95 6.39
N LEU A 83 -5.55 1.67 5.29
CA LEU A 83 -6.06 3.04 5.32
C LEU A 83 -7.42 3.15 6.02
N ILE A 84 -8.34 2.23 5.69
CA ILE A 84 -9.67 2.18 6.32
C ILE A 84 -9.55 1.90 7.82
N LEU A 85 -8.76 0.90 8.22
CA LEU A 85 -8.53 0.59 9.62
C LEU A 85 -7.92 1.78 10.38
N LEU A 86 -6.98 2.49 9.75
CA LEU A 86 -6.35 3.66 10.35
C LEU A 86 -7.36 4.79 10.60
N ILE A 87 -8.28 5.02 9.65
CA ILE A 87 -9.35 6.03 9.77
C ILE A 87 -10.34 5.64 10.87
N LEU A 88 -10.75 4.37 10.92
CA LEU A 88 -11.65 3.85 11.95
C LEU A 88 -11.04 3.99 13.35
N PHE A 89 -9.74 3.69 13.49
CA PHE A 89 -9.00 3.85 14.75
C PHE A 89 -8.98 5.30 15.21
N LYS A 90 -8.71 6.25 14.31
CA LYS A 90 -8.74 7.68 14.64
C LYS A 90 -10.12 8.16 15.06
N ARG A 91 -11.19 7.73 14.39
CA ARG A 91 -12.57 8.08 14.78
C ARG A 91 -12.86 7.60 16.20
N LYS A 92 -12.59 6.33 16.49
CA LYS A 92 -12.77 5.76 17.84
C LYS A 92 -11.96 6.49 18.92
N SER A 93 -10.74 6.94 18.61
CA SER A 93 -9.94 7.73 19.56
C SER A 93 -10.47 9.14 19.83
N ILE A 94 -11.22 9.72 18.89
CA ILE A 94 -11.87 11.03 19.06
C ILE A 94 -13.16 10.87 19.88
N ASP A 95 -13.94 9.81 19.62
CA ASP A 95 -15.21 9.56 20.32
C ASP A 95 -15.01 9.14 21.79
N ALA A 96 -13.82 8.67 22.17
CA ALA A 96 -13.49 8.21 23.53
C ALA A 96 -12.90 9.32 24.44
N LYS A 97 -12.74 10.55 23.94
CA LYS A 97 -12.17 11.68 24.67
C LYS A 97 -13.22 12.77 24.89
#